data_AF-A0A679FAP9-F1
#
_entry.id   AF-A0A679FAP9-F1
#
_cell.length_a   1.000
_cell.length_b   1.000
_cell.length_c   1.000
_cell.angle_alpha   90.00
_cell.angle_beta   90.00
_cell.angle_gamma   90.00
#
_symmetry.space_group_name_H-M   'P 1'
#
loop_
_entity.id
_entity.type
_entity.pdbx_description
1 polymer ?
#
loop_
_entity_poly.entity_id
_entity_poly.type
_entity_poly.pdbx_seq_one_letter_code
_entity_poly.pdbx_strand_id
1 'polypeptide(L)'
;MADLSKLMKKRLGAPPTLDDTADVLKAPEVAPLAPTSSAVPRRGEDGRSARRTGRTLQFATRVSEEFDARFRKVAKRDGLLLAQLLEKALDAYENR
;
A
#
# COMPACT_ATOMS: atom_id res chain seq x y z
N MET A 1 22.04 13.86 -20.38
CA MET A 1 22.02 12.37 -20.29
C MET A 1 22.31 11.99 -18.84
N ALA A 2 21.60 11.01 -18.28
CA ALA A 2 21.80 10.59 -16.89
C ALA A 2 22.98 9.60 -16.78
N ASP A 3 23.83 9.79 -15.78
CA ASP A 3 25.05 9.01 -15.57
C ASP A 3 24.76 7.70 -14.82
N LEU A 4 24.81 6.57 -15.52
CA LEU A 4 24.51 5.22 -14.99
C LEU A 4 25.75 4.49 -14.44
N SER A 5 26.87 5.19 -14.34
CA SER A 5 28.19 4.67 -13.97
C SER A 5 28.23 4.00 -12.56
N LYS A 6 27.25 4.27 -11.70
CA LYS A 6 27.14 3.65 -10.36
C LYS A 6 26.36 2.33 -10.34
N LEU A 7 25.53 2.06 -11.36
CA LEU A 7 24.73 0.84 -11.46
C LEU A 7 25.55 -0.34 -12.01
N MET A 8 26.61 -0.04 -12.76
CA MET A 8 27.51 -1.02 -13.40
C MET A 8 28.58 -1.61 -12.46
N LYS A 9 28.62 -1.23 -11.18
CA LYS A 9 29.46 -1.91 -10.18
C LYS A 9 28.86 -3.28 -9.85
N LYS A 10 29.04 -4.23 -10.77
CA LYS A 10 28.92 -5.66 -10.49
C LYS A 10 30.00 -6.02 -9.45
N ARG A 11 29.64 -5.92 -8.18
CA ARG A 11 30.36 -6.52 -7.05
C ARG A 11 29.44 -7.46 -6.28
N LEU A 12 28.66 -8.24 -7.02
CA LEU A 12 28.24 -9.54 -6.50
C LEU A 12 29.57 -10.27 -6.28
N GLY A 13 29.91 -10.60 -5.03
CA GLY A 13 31.20 -11.19 -4.67
C GLY A 13 31.50 -12.48 -5.43
N ALA A 14 32.59 -13.16 -5.08
CA ALA A 14 32.83 -14.50 -5.61
C ALA A 14 31.58 -15.37 -5.36
N PRO A 15 31.11 -16.12 -6.36
CA PRO A 15 29.96 -17.00 -6.17
C PRO A 15 30.25 -17.97 -5.03
N PRO A 16 29.21 -18.34 -4.24
CA PRO A 16 29.37 -19.32 -3.17
C PRO A 16 29.96 -20.62 -3.73
N THR A 17 30.79 -21.30 -2.93
CA THR A 17 31.34 -22.61 -3.33
C THR A 17 30.23 -23.65 -3.36
N LEU A 18 30.43 -24.77 -4.07
CA LEU A 18 29.37 -25.80 -4.19
C LEU A 18 28.96 -26.37 -2.83
N ASP A 19 29.88 -26.40 -1.87
CA ASP A 19 29.63 -26.85 -0.49
C ASP A 19 28.83 -25.82 0.32
N ASP A 20 28.83 -24.53 -0.07
CA ASP A 20 28.02 -23.48 0.54
C ASP A 20 26.57 -23.46 0.03
N THR A 21 26.22 -24.36 -0.89
CA THR A 21 24.84 -24.46 -1.38
C THR A 21 23.97 -25.15 -0.33
N ALA A 22 22.82 -24.54 -0.04
CA ALA A 22 21.86 -25.15 0.87
C ALA A 22 21.42 -26.52 0.30
N ASP A 23 21.43 -27.55 1.14
CA ASP A 23 21.09 -28.92 0.76
C ASP A 23 19.58 -29.11 0.68
N VAL A 24 18.97 -28.36 -0.26
CA VAL A 24 17.52 -28.33 -0.47
C VAL A 24 17.01 -29.71 -0.92
N LEU A 25 17.86 -30.53 -1.54
CA LEU A 25 17.51 -31.91 -1.92
C LEU A 25 17.35 -32.85 -0.71
N LYS A 26 18.01 -32.58 0.41
CA LYS A 26 17.83 -33.36 1.66
C LYS A 26 16.69 -32.84 2.53
N ALA A 27 16.07 -31.71 2.16
CA ALA A 27 14.92 -31.21 2.89
C ALA A 27 13.71 -32.14 2.67
N PRO A 28 12.89 -32.40 3.70
CA PRO A 28 11.67 -33.17 3.53
C PRO A 28 10.73 -32.46 2.54
N GLU A 29 10.12 -33.19 1.62
CA GLU A 29 9.15 -32.64 0.66
C GLU A 29 7.92 -32.04 1.35
N VAL A 30 7.63 -32.51 2.57
CA VAL A 30 6.54 -32.01 3.40
C VAL A 30 7.09 -30.96 4.36
N ALA A 31 6.64 -29.72 4.20
CA ALA A 31 6.94 -28.65 5.14
C ALA A 31 6.45 -29.06 6.54
N PRO A 32 7.27 -28.91 7.60
CA PRO A 32 6.82 -29.18 8.96
C PRO A 32 5.59 -28.33 9.26
N LEU A 33 4.58 -28.95 9.87
CA LEU A 33 3.34 -28.28 10.29
C LEU A 33 3.74 -27.03 11.08
N ALA A 34 3.51 -25.85 10.51
CA ALA A 34 3.88 -24.60 11.16
C ALA A 34 3.26 -24.62 12.57
N PRO A 35 4.00 -24.22 13.62
CA PRO A 35 3.38 -24.05 14.92
C PRO A 35 2.19 -23.14 14.68
N THR A 36 0.99 -23.61 15.06
CA THR A 36 -0.22 -22.80 15.05
C THR A 36 0.07 -21.62 15.95
N SER A 37 0.57 -20.54 15.37
CA SER A 37 0.78 -19.31 16.10
C SER A 37 -0.62 -18.92 16.51
N SER A 38 -0.97 -19.20 17.77
CA SER A 38 -2.00 -18.46 18.47
C SER A 38 -1.78 -17.01 18.05
N ALA A 39 -2.77 -16.47 17.36
CA ALA A 39 -2.69 -15.14 16.78
C ALA A 39 -2.63 -14.16 17.95
N VAL A 40 -1.45 -14.01 18.55
CA VAL A 40 -1.15 -12.88 19.40
C VAL A 40 -1.22 -11.71 18.42
N PRO A 41 -2.21 -10.80 18.54
CA PRO A 41 -2.24 -9.64 17.69
C PRO A 41 -0.91 -8.94 17.92
N ARG A 42 -0.08 -8.88 16.88
CA ARG A 42 1.17 -8.11 16.94
C ARG A 42 0.73 -6.68 17.19
N ARG A 43 0.77 -6.25 18.45
CA ARG A 43 0.46 -4.89 18.90
C ARG A 43 1.62 -3.97 18.54
N GLY A 44 2.10 -4.06 17.31
CA GLY A 44 2.83 -3.00 16.66
C GLY A 44 1.80 -2.32 15.78
N GLU A 45 1.37 -1.11 16.16
CA GLU A 45 0.62 -0.25 15.27
C GLU A 45 1.49 -0.02 14.03
N ASP A 46 1.26 -0.82 13.00
CA ASP A 46 1.93 -0.66 11.73
C ASP A 46 1.61 0.76 11.25
N GLY A 47 2.61 1.56 10.87
CA GLY A 47 2.38 2.91 10.34
C GLY A 47 1.43 2.92 9.14
N ARG A 48 1.23 1.75 8.52
CA ARG A 48 0.22 1.48 7.49
C ARG A 48 -1.20 1.45 8.04
N SER A 49 -1.44 0.86 9.23
CA SER A 49 -2.77 0.86 9.85
C SER A 49 -3.18 2.24 10.33
N ALA A 50 -2.23 3.09 10.75
CA ALA A 50 -2.51 4.47 11.14
C ALA A 50 -3.03 5.35 9.99
N ARG A 51 -2.72 5.00 8.73
CA ARG A 51 -3.18 5.71 7.53
C ARG A 51 -4.40 5.07 6.86
N ARG A 52 -4.94 3.99 7.44
CA ARG A 52 -6.07 3.25 6.86
C ARG A 52 -7.35 4.06 7.03
N THR A 53 -7.87 4.62 5.95
CA THR A 53 -9.08 5.46 5.97
C THR A 53 -10.40 4.70 5.81
N GLY A 54 -10.36 3.37 5.63
CA GLY A 54 -11.56 2.53 5.49
C GLY A 54 -12.32 2.68 4.16
N ARG A 55 -11.90 3.58 3.26
CA ARG A 55 -12.51 3.80 1.94
C ARG A 55 -12.08 2.71 0.95
N THR A 56 -12.90 1.68 0.79
CA THR A 56 -12.58 0.48 -0.01
C THR A 56 -13.36 0.38 -1.33
N LEU A 57 -14.52 1.04 -1.43
CA LEU A 57 -15.37 1.01 -2.62
C LEU A 57 -15.09 2.21 -3.53
N GLN A 58 -15.04 1.96 -4.84
CA GLN A 58 -14.87 3.01 -5.83
C GLN A 58 -16.22 3.68 -6.16
N PHE A 59 -16.23 5.01 -6.15
CA PHE A 59 -17.38 5.80 -6.58
C PHE A 59 -17.06 6.47 -7.93
N ALA A 60 -17.35 5.78 -9.03
CA ALA A 60 -16.96 6.17 -10.39
C ALA A 60 -18.13 6.77 -11.17
N THR A 61 -18.43 8.04 -10.91
CA THR A 61 -19.48 8.79 -11.63
C THR A 61 -18.87 9.75 -12.65
N ARG A 62 -19.52 9.91 -13.81
CA ARG A 62 -19.19 10.98 -14.77
C ARG A 62 -19.84 12.28 -14.32
N VAL A 63 -19.08 13.38 -14.34
CA VAL A 63 -19.54 14.72 -13.93
C VAL A 63 -19.12 15.74 -14.98
N SER A 64 -19.73 16.93 -14.97
CA SER A 64 -19.31 18.04 -15.81
C SER A 64 -17.96 18.62 -15.36
N GLU A 65 -17.24 19.25 -16.28
CA GLU A 65 -15.95 19.89 -16.00
C GLU A 65 -16.09 21.03 -14.99
N GLU A 66 -17.15 21.84 -15.11
CA GLU A 66 -17.44 22.94 -14.18
C GLU A 66 -17.65 22.44 -12.75
N PHE A 67 -18.31 21.29 -12.60
CA PHE A 67 -18.52 20.67 -11.31
C PHE A 67 -17.20 20.21 -10.70
N ASP A 68 -16.36 19.46 -11.45
CA ASP A 68 -15.06 18.99 -10.96
C ASP A 68 -14.14 20.15 -10.56
N ALA A 69 -14.07 21.21 -11.37
CA ALA A 69 -13.27 22.40 -11.09
C ALA A 69 -13.70 23.08 -9.77
N ARG A 70 -15.02 23.29 -9.59
CA ARG A 70 -15.58 23.85 -8.35
C ARG A 70 -15.33 22.94 -7.15
N PHE A 71 -15.54 21.64 -7.31
CA PHE A 71 -15.39 20.64 -6.24
C PHE A 71 -13.95 20.59 -5.73
N ARG A 72 -12.97 20.57 -6.64
CA ARG A 72 -11.53 20.65 -6.29
C ARG A 72 -11.16 21.95 -5.62
N LYS A 73 -11.72 23.09 -6.06
CA LYS A 73 -11.47 24.40 -5.45
C LYS A 73 -11.94 24.44 -3.99
N VAL A 74 -13.13 23.90 -3.71
CA VAL A 74 -13.67 23.80 -2.33
C VAL A 74 -12.83 22.85 -1.48
N ALA A 75 -12.52 21.66 -1.99
CA ALA A 75 -11.69 20.69 -1.28
C ALA A 75 -10.31 21.26 -0.91
N LYS A 76 -9.66 21.97 -1.85
CA LYS A 76 -8.37 22.64 -1.61
C LYS A 76 -8.47 23.76 -0.58
N ARG A 77 -9.53 24.59 -0.65
CA ARG A 77 -9.77 25.67 0.32
C ARG A 77 -9.86 25.12 1.75
N ASP A 78 -10.55 23.99 1.90
CA ASP A 78 -10.88 23.42 3.22
C ASP A 78 -9.88 22.34 3.67
N GLY A 79 -8.85 22.05 2.86
CA GLY A 79 -7.84 21.03 3.16
C GLY A 79 -8.37 19.59 3.20
N LEU A 80 -9.47 19.32 2.49
CA LEU A 80 -10.16 18.03 2.51
C LEU A 80 -9.74 17.15 1.33
N LEU A 81 -9.76 15.84 1.55
CA LEU A 81 -9.77 14.87 0.45
C LEU A 81 -11.09 14.98 -0.32
N LEU A 82 -11.06 14.72 -1.62
CA LEU A 82 -12.28 14.71 -2.45
C LEU A 82 -13.35 13.76 -1.88
N ALA A 83 -12.93 12.61 -1.36
CA ALA A 83 -13.84 11.67 -0.71
C ALA A 83 -14.48 12.24 0.57
N GLN A 84 -13.74 12.99 1.39
CA GLN A 84 -14.29 13.62 2.61
C GLN A 84 -15.29 14.73 2.28
N LEU A 85 -15.02 15.50 1.22
CA LEU A 85 -15.96 16.51 0.77
C LEU A 85 -17.25 15.85 0.25
N LEU A 86 -17.14 14.68 -0.40
CA LEU A 86 -18.28 13.92 -0.90
C LEU A 86 -19.13 13.33 0.24
N GLU A 87 -18.48 12.76 1.27
CA GLU A 87 -19.15 12.29 2.50
C GLU A 87 -19.93 13.43 3.16
N LYS A 88 -19.31 14.60 3.38
CA LYS A 88 -19.98 15.78 3.93
C LYS A 88 -21.13 16.30 3.07
N ALA A 89 -21.00 16.20 1.74
CA ALA A 89 -22.06 16.62 0.83
C ALA A 89 -23.28 15.70 0.94
N LEU A 90 -23.07 14.40 1.16
CA LEU A 90 -24.15 13.45 1.43
C LEU A 90 -24.82 13.74 2.78
N ASP A 91 -24.03 13.92 3.85
CA ASP A 91 -24.57 14.26 5.18
C ASP A 91 -25.42 15.54 5.11
N ALA A 92 -24.97 16.56 4.37
CA ALA A 92 -25.70 17.81 4.21
C ALA A 92 -26.98 17.66 3.35
N TYR A 93 -27.02 16.68 2.45
CA TYR A 93 -28.20 16.37 1.65
C TYR A 93 -29.26 15.61 2.45
N GLU A 94 -28.85 14.69 3.33
CA GLU A 94 -29.74 13.90 4.18
C GLU A 94 -30.30 14.70 5.36
N ASN A 95 -29.51 15.60 5.94
CA ASN A 95 -29.94 16.45 7.07
C ASN A 95 -30.77 17.67 6.64
N ARG A 96 -31.43 17.58 5.49
CA ARG A 96 -32.19 18.67 4.88
C ARG A 96 -33.69 18.54 5.08
#